data_AF-A0A416MF34-F1
#
_entry.id   AF-A0A416MF34-F1
#
_cell.length_a   1.000
_cell.length_b   1.000
_cell.length_c   1.000
_cell.angle_alpha   90.00
_cell.angle_beta   90.00
_cell.angle_gamma   90.00
#
_symmetry.space_group_name_H-M   'P 1'
#
loop_
_entity.id
_entity.type
_entity.pdbx_description
1 polymer ?
#
loop_
_entity_poly.entity_id
_entity_poly.type
_entity_poly.pdbx_seq_one_letter_code
_entity_poly.pdbx_strand_id
1 'polypeptide(L)'
;MMADILRAAGYLTGTIGTNGAIMPAGCDHAVWGSDKYSCAPCNETPGYDCYELNNTTPDPMELQMYLAMMVKAGCTHVVLEVSSQGMKQKRVATVDFAYAVWTNIETGDHIGPNEHKDFEEYLYCKAMLLNQSRRAYVNCDDRHLDAFMKYVP
;
A
#
# COMPACT_ATOMS: atom_id res chain seq x y z
N MET A 1 -0.20 24.40 -1.26
CA MET A 1 1.07 23.84 -1.78
C MET A 1 1.30 22.39 -1.35
N MET A 2 1.39 22.04 -0.05
CA MET A 2 1.52 20.62 0.37
C MET A 2 0.24 19.80 0.12
N ALA A 3 -0.93 20.43 0.26
CA ALA A 3 -2.24 19.80 0.06
C ALA A 3 -2.62 19.59 -1.42
N ASP A 4 -1.94 20.25 -2.35
CA ASP A 4 -2.28 20.20 -3.78
C ASP A 4 -1.60 19.03 -4.51
N ILE A 5 -0.48 18.51 -3.97
CA ILE A 5 0.18 17.31 -4.47
C ILE A 5 -0.70 16.06 -4.21
N LEU A 6 -1.49 16.08 -3.15
CA LEU A 6 -2.36 14.98 -2.71
C LEU A 6 -3.58 14.73 -3.62
N ARG A 7 -3.89 15.65 -4.56
CA ARG A 7 -5.05 15.52 -5.45
C ARG A 7 -4.74 14.90 -6.82
N ALA A 8 -3.47 14.69 -7.16
CA ALA A 8 -3.08 14.41 -8.53
C ALA A 8 -3.07 12.93 -8.95
N ALA A 9 -3.32 11.98 -8.03
CA ALA A 9 -3.63 10.60 -8.39
C ALA A 9 -5.09 10.33 -8.00
N GLY A 10 -5.99 10.34 -8.99
CA GLY A 10 -7.44 10.20 -8.78
C GLY A 10 -7.84 8.87 -8.14
N TYR A 11 -6.95 7.87 -8.11
CA TYR A 11 -7.25 6.58 -7.50
C TYR A 11 -5.98 5.91 -7.00
N LEU A 12 -5.78 5.94 -5.69
CA LEU A 12 -4.82 5.08 -5.01
C LEU A 12 -5.57 3.84 -4.50
N THR A 13 -5.16 2.66 -4.97
CA THR A 13 -5.66 1.37 -4.48
C THR A 13 -4.62 0.77 -3.55
N GLY A 14 -4.95 0.66 -2.27
CA GLY A 14 -4.16 -0.08 -1.29
C GLY A 14 -4.51 -1.55 -1.32
N THR A 15 -3.56 -2.44 -1.60
CA THR A 15 -3.74 -3.89 -1.41
C THR A 15 -2.98 -4.35 -0.19
N ILE A 16 -3.62 -5.17 0.64
CA ILE A 16 -2.95 -5.85 1.75
C ILE A 16 -2.51 -7.22 1.23
N GLY A 17 -1.20 -7.39 1.06
CA GLY A 17 -0.51 -8.62 0.67
C GLY A 17 0.90 -8.61 1.27
N THR A 18 1.62 -9.74 1.19
CA THR A 18 2.92 -9.96 1.86
C THR A 18 4.14 -9.53 1.04
N ASN A 19 3.97 -8.91 -0.13
CA ASN A 19 5.07 -8.53 -1.01
C ASN A 19 5.16 -6.99 -1.08
N GLY A 20 5.85 -6.34 -2.02
CA GLY A 20 5.92 -4.87 -2.00
C GLY A 20 6.04 -4.23 -3.37
N ALA A 21 5.06 -3.41 -3.74
CA ALA A 21 5.07 -2.67 -5.00
C ALA A 21 4.40 -1.28 -4.87
N ILE A 22 5.00 -0.26 -5.49
CA ILE A 22 4.33 1.02 -5.81
C ILE A 22 4.34 1.18 -7.33
N MET A 23 3.17 1.05 -7.96
CA MET A 23 3.10 0.92 -9.41
C MET A 23 2.02 1.81 -10.01
N PRO A 24 2.26 2.47 -11.16
CA PRO A 24 1.22 3.08 -11.96
C PRO A 24 0.20 2.02 -12.38
N ALA A 25 -1.10 2.31 -12.29
CA ALA A 25 -2.11 1.37 -12.78
C ALA A 25 -1.96 1.20 -14.31
N GLY A 26 -1.87 -0.05 -14.78
CA GLY A 26 -1.65 -0.36 -16.20
C GLY A 26 -0.19 -0.65 -16.58
N CYS A 27 0.76 -0.65 -15.63
CA CYS A 27 2.05 -1.32 -15.82
C CYS A 27 1.86 -2.84 -15.82
N ASP A 28 1.93 -3.44 -16.99
CA ASP A 28 1.98 -4.88 -17.25
C ASP A 28 3.33 -5.52 -16.83
N HIS A 29 4.32 -4.71 -16.44
CA HIS A 29 5.51 -5.17 -15.70
C HIS A 29 5.27 -5.38 -14.20
N ALA A 30 4.01 -5.39 -13.74
CA ALA A 30 3.65 -5.91 -12.43
C ALA A 30 3.94 -7.42 -12.38
N VAL A 31 5.20 -7.79 -12.15
CA VAL A 31 5.53 -9.11 -11.65
C VAL A 31 4.99 -9.15 -10.23
N TRP A 32 3.73 -9.56 -10.10
CA TRP A 32 3.15 -9.96 -8.83
C TRP A 32 3.99 -11.14 -8.33
N GLY A 33 4.98 -10.87 -7.48
CA GLY A 33 5.95 -11.87 -7.00
C GLY A 33 7.42 -11.51 -7.12
N SER A 34 7.81 -10.31 -7.57
CA SER A 34 9.21 -9.84 -7.43
C SER A 34 9.33 -8.80 -6.32
N ASP A 35 10.16 -9.11 -5.34
CA ASP A 35 10.39 -8.30 -4.16
C ASP A 35 10.90 -6.89 -4.52
N LYS A 36 10.19 -5.85 -4.04
CA LYS A 36 10.71 -4.49 -3.80
C LYS A 36 10.91 -3.57 -5.02
N TYR A 37 9.87 -3.27 -5.80
CA TYR A 37 10.00 -2.28 -6.88
C TYR A 37 8.98 -1.13 -6.81
N SER A 38 9.46 0.09 -7.12
CA SER A 38 8.62 1.25 -7.43
C SER A 38 8.81 1.61 -8.91
N CYS A 39 7.72 1.71 -9.67
CA CYS A 39 7.77 2.12 -11.07
C CYS A 39 7.43 3.59 -11.26
N ALA A 40 8.29 4.37 -11.91
CA ALA A 40 7.95 5.68 -12.44
C ALA A 40 8.07 5.66 -13.97
N PRO A 41 7.29 6.44 -14.73
CA PRO A 41 7.49 6.53 -16.19
C PRO A 41 8.90 7.02 -16.50
N CYS A 42 9.56 6.33 -17.43
CA CYS A 42 10.91 6.66 -17.86
C CYS A 42 10.88 7.95 -18.69
N ASN A 43 11.75 8.92 -18.37
CA ASN A 43 11.82 10.18 -19.09
C ASN A 43 12.60 10.07 -20.42
N GLU A 44 13.34 8.99 -20.66
CA GLU A 44 14.31 8.87 -21.75
C GLU A 44 13.95 7.79 -22.81
N THR A 45 13.10 6.81 -22.46
CA THR A 45 12.63 5.77 -23.40
C THR A 45 11.18 5.36 -23.11
N PRO A 46 10.43 4.78 -24.08
CA PRO A 46 9.11 4.22 -23.80
C PRO A 46 9.24 3.06 -22.79
N GLY A 47 8.79 3.26 -21.55
CA GLY A 47 8.90 2.28 -20.47
C GLY A 47 8.72 2.89 -19.08
N TYR A 48 8.92 2.07 -18.05
CA TYR A 48 8.91 2.49 -16.64
C TYR A 48 10.27 2.18 -16.00
N ASP A 49 10.86 3.16 -15.33
CA ASP A 49 12.04 2.96 -14.49
C ASP A 49 11.60 2.31 -13.18
N CYS A 50 12.16 1.13 -12.90
CA CYS A 50 11.93 0.39 -11.66
C CYS A 50 13.04 0.71 -10.66
N TYR A 51 12.68 1.25 -9.50
CA TYR A 51 13.62 1.49 -8.39
C TYR A 51 13.47 0.41 -7.34
N GLU A 52 14.59 -0.12 -6.83
CA GLU A 52 14.58 -1.02 -5.68
C GLU A 52 14.12 -0.27 -4.42
N LEU A 53 13.24 -0.92 -3.65
CA LEU A 53 12.74 -0.39 -2.39
C LEU A 53 13.41 -1.08 -1.19
N ASN A 54 13.75 -0.31 -0.16
CA ASN A 54 14.29 -0.90 1.07
C ASN A 54 13.23 -1.70 1.85
N ASN A 55 11.96 -1.31 1.72
CA ASN A 55 10.82 -1.85 2.44
C ASN A 55 9.65 -2.12 1.48
N THR A 56 8.77 -3.05 1.83
CA THR A 56 7.45 -3.23 1.18
C THR A 56 6.67 -1.91 1.09
N THR A 57 6.61 -1.19 2.21
CA THR A 57 6.04 0.15 2.28
C THR A 57 7.19 1.12 2.58
N PRO A 58 7.59 1.97 1.63
CA PRO A 58 8.70 2.91 1.82
C PRO A 58 8.49 3.84 3.00
N ASP A 59 9.57 4.45 3.48
CA ASP A 59 9.46 5.47 4.52
C ASP A 59 8.65 6.68 4.01
N PRO A 60 7.97 7.44 4.90
CA PRO A 60 7.02 8.46 4.47
C PRO A 60 7.61 9.48 3.48
N MET A 61 8.88 9.85 3.66
CA MET A 61 9.56 10.79 2.76
C MET A 61 9.85 10.18 1.38
N GLU A 62 10.31 8.94 1.32
CA GLU A 62 10.55 8.22 0.07
C GLU A 62 9.23 8.00 -0.68
N LEU A 63 8.18 7.57 0.03
CA LEU A 63 6.85 7.38 -0.53
C LEU A 63 6.34 8.66 -1.19
N GLN A 64 6.41 9.80 -0.51
CA GLN A 64 5.96 11.08 -1.07
C GLN A 64 6.82 11.52 -2.26
N MET A 65 8.14 11.24 -2.24
CA MET A 65 9.02 11.49 -3.38
C MET A 65 8.58 10.68 -4.60
N TYR A 66 8.35 9.37 -4.46
CA TYR A 66 7.90 8.50 -5.55
C TYR A 66 6.53 8.92 -6.09
N LEU A 67 5.57 9.23 -5.21
CA LEU A 67 4.25 9.72 -5.62
C LEU A 67 4.36 11.04 -6.40
N ALA A 68 5.23 11.96 -5.98
CA ALA A 68 5.46 13.21 -6.70
C ALA A 68 6.11 12.99 -8.07
N MET A 69 7.01 12.00 -8.21
CA MET A 69 7.57 11.61 -9.50
C MET A 69 6.50 11.04 -10.44
N MET A 70 5.67 10.13 -9.94
CA MET A 70 4.55 9.55 -10.70
C MET A 70 3.58 10.63 -11.19
N VAL A 71 3.23 11.59 -10.33
CA VAL A 71 2.38 12.74 -10.71
C VAL A 71 3.04 13.57 -11.82
N LYS A 72 4.32 13.92 -11.68
CA LYS A 72 5.06 14.69 -12.70
C LYS A 72 5.09 13.97 -14.05
N ALA A 73 5.11 12.65 -14.02
CA ALA A 73 5.15 11.81 -15.20
C ALA A 73 3.76 11.48 -15.78
N GLY A 74 2.70 12.09 -15.24
CA GLY A 74 1.34 11.94 -15.76
C GLY A 74 0.60 10.69 -15.27
N CYS A 75 1.12 9.97 -14.27
CA CYS A 75 0.39 8.86 -13.66
C CYS A 75 -0.85 9.41 -12.95
N THR A 76 -2.00 8.82 -13.29
CA THR A 76 -3.29 9.21 -12.72
C THR A 76 -3.76 8.26 -11.61
N HIS A 77 -3.13 7.08 -11.51
CA HIS A 77 -3.52 6.01 -10.60
C HIS A 77 -2.27 5.29 -10.10
N VAL A 78 -2.29 4.86 -8.84
CA VAL A 78 -1.22 4.09 -8.22
C VAL A 78 -1.81 2.92 -7.44
N VAL A 79 -1.17 1.77 -7.52
CA VAL A 79 -1.40 0.65 -6.60
C VAL A 79 -0.25 0.64 -5.61
N LEU A 80 -0.58 0.66 -4.31
CA LEU A 80 0.39 0.70 -3.22
C LEU A 80 0.16 -0.49 -2.30
N GLU A 81 1.20 -1.29 -2.11
CA GLU A 81 1.18 -2.34 -1.10
C GLU A 81 1.49 -1.77 0.29
N VAL A 82 0.54 -1.98 1.21
CA VAL A 82 0.63 -1.42 2.57
C VAL A 82 0.79 -2.54 3.57
N SER A 83 2.03 -2.70 4.04
CA SER A 83 2.38 -3.63 5.11
C SER A 83 1.75 -3.19 6.44
N SER A 84 1.49 -4.17 7.30
CA SER A 84 1.02 -3.91 8.66
C SER A 84 2.03 -3.08 9.48
N GLN A 85 3.33 -3.26 9.22
CA GLN A 85 4.39 -2.41 9.77
C GLN A 85 4.34 -0.99 9.23
N GLY A 86 4.08 -0.80 7.93
CA GLY A 86 3.87 0.51 7.33
C GLY A 86 2.71 1.27 8.00
N MET A 87 1.62 0.58 8.32
CA MET A 87 0.51 1.14 9.09
C MET A 87 0.92 1.47 10.52
N LYS A 88 1.54 0.51 11.24
CA LYS A 88 1.98 0.68 12.64
C LYS A 88 2.96 1.85 12.79
N GLN A 89 3.88 2.00 11.85
CA GLN A 89 4.90 3.06 11.83
C GLN A 89 4.43 4.35 11.15
N LYS A 90 3.15 4.43 10.75
CA LYS A 90 2.54 5.62 10.13
C LYS A 90 3.22 6.06 8.83
N ARG A 91 3.82 5.14 8.07
CA ARG A 91 4.52 5.43 6.80
C ARG A 91 3.58 6.01 5.74
N VAL A 92 2.31 5.61 5.79
CA VAL A 92 1.26 6.06 4.86
C VAL A 92 0.27 7.05 5.48
N ALA A 93 0.56 7.65 6.64
CA ALA A 93 -0.43 8.45 7.38
C ALA A 93 -0.95 9.69 6.64
N THR A 94 -0.19 10.21 5.67
CA THR A 94 -0.58 11.39 4.86
C THR A 94 -1.22 11.01 3.53
N VAL A 95 -1.47 9.73 3.30
CA VAL A 95 -1.96 9.21 2.04
C VAL A 95 -3.48 9.11 2.08
N ASP A 96 -4.16 9.76 1.13
CA ASP A 96 -5.62 9.72 0.96
C ASP A 96 -5.99 8.57 0.01
N PHE A 97 -6.32 7.41 0.58
CA PHE A 97 -6.64 6.21 -0.20
C PHE A 97 -8.05 6.31 -0.80
N ALA A 98 -8.15 6.22 -2.12
CA ALA A 98 -9.44 6.10 -2.80
C ALA A 98 -10.08 4.74 -2.53
N TYR A 99 -9.26 3.68 -2.56
CA TYR A 99 -9.69 2.31 -2.32
C TYR A 99 -8.71 1.58 -1.38
N ALA A 100 -9.23 0.73 -0.52
CA ALA A 100 -8.47 -0.30 0.19
C ALA A 100 -9.05 -1.68 -0.09
N VAL A 101 -8.18 -2.68 -0.20
CA VAL A 101 -8.55 -4.08 -0.44
C VAL A 101 -7.89 -4.95 0.61
N TRP A 102 -8.70 -5.65 1.38
CA TRP A 102 -8.26 -6.72 2.26
C TRP A 102 -8.42 -8.07 1.56
N THR A 103 -7.31 -8.83 1.49
CA THR A 103 -7.25 -10.10 0.77
C THR A 103 -7.35 -11.28 1.73
N ASN A 104 -6.41 -11.41 2.66
CA ASN A 104 -6.39 -12.41 3.70
C ASN A 104 -5.43 -12.02 4.83
N ILE A 105 -5.43 -12.81 5.91
CA ILE A 105 -4.45 -12.74 7.00
C ILE A 105 -4.23 -14.14 7.58
N GLU A 106 -3.03 -14.43 8.07
CA GLU A 106 -2.72 -15.73 8.67
C GLU A 106 -2.22 -15.59 10.10
N THR A 107 -2.61 -16.52 10.97
CA THR A 107 -2.12 -16.55 12.37
C THR A 107 -0.67 -16.98 12.42
N GLY A 108 0.13 -16.28 13.23
CA GLY A 108 1.57 -16.57 13.43
C GLY A 108 2.49 -15.86 12.44
N ASP A 109 1.94 -15.23 11.41
CA ASP A 109 2.67 -14.33 10.53
C ASP A 109 2.90 -12.98 11.21
N HIS A 110 4.08 -12.40 10.99
CA HIS A 110 4.48 -11.09 11.50
C HIS A 110 4.35 -10.87 13.03
N ILE A 111 4.46 -11.93 13.84
CA ILE A 111 4.46 -11.86 15.31
C ILE A 111 5.87 -12.00 15.86
N GLY A 112 6.35 -11.02 16.62
CA GLY A 112 7.68 -11.08 17.21
C GLY A 112 8.17 -9.78 17.85
N PRO A 113 9.37 -9.79 18.48
CA PRO A 113 9.89 -8.67 19.26
C PRO A 113 10.02 -7.35 18.49
N ASN A 114 10.26 -7.42 17.18
CA ASN A 114 10.40 -6.26 16.30
C ASN A 114 9.21 -6.08 15.35
N GLU A 115 8.11 -6.80 15.59
CA GLU A 115 6.94 -6.82 14.71
C GLU A 115 5.63 -6.52 15.46
N HIS A 116 4.62 -7.39 15.36
CA HIS A 116 3.39 -7.28 16.14
C HIS A 116 3.50 -8.11 17.43
N LYS A 117 2.94 -7.57 18.51
CA LYS A 117 2.95 -8.20 19.83
C LYS A 117 2.13 -9.50 19.86
N ASP A 118 1.03 -9.51 19.11
CA ASP A 118 0.05 -10.58 19.03
C ASP A 118 -0.75 -10.44 17.73
N PHE A 119 -1.54 -11.47 17.41
CA PHE A 119 -2.38 -11.49 16.21
C PHE A 119 -3.45 -10.40 16.23
N GLU A 120 -3.89 -9.97 17.41
CA GLU A 120 -4.89 -8.90 17.55
C GLU A 120 -4.34 -7.55 17.09
N GLU A 121 -3.11 -7.20 17.49
CA GLU A 121 -2.42 -6.00 17.00
C GLU A 121 -2.16 -6.08 15.50
N TYR A 122 -1.72 -7.24 14.99
CA TYR A 122 -1.49 -7.45 13.57
C TYR A 122 -2.76 -7.21 12.75
N LEU A 123 -3.87 -7.79 13.19
CA LEU A 123 -5.18 -7.67 12.58
C LEU A 123 -5.69 -6.22 12.63
N TYR A 124 -5.58 -5.58 13.80
CA TYR A 124 -5.95 -4.17 13.99
C TYR A 124 -5.17 -3.25 13.04
N CYS A 125 -3.85 -3.40 12.95
CA CYS A 125 -3.02 -2.59 12.08
C CYS A 125 -3.40 -2.72 10.59
N LYS A 126 -3.80 -3.93 10.13
CA LYS A 126 -4.30 -4.11 8.76
C LYS A 126 -5.68 -3.47 8.57
N ALA A 127 -6.58 -3.58 9.53
CA ALA A 127 -7.92 -2.97 9.46
C ALA A 127 -7.86 -1.44 9.38
N MET A 128 -6.84 -0.82 9.98
CA MET A 128 -6.64 0.64 9.89
C MET A 128 -6.55 1.15 8.45
N LEU A 129 -6.07 0.35 7.48
CA LEU A 129 -6.00 0.78 6.08
C LEU A 129 -7.39 1.03 5.50
N LEU A 130 -8.36 0.17 5.84
CA LEU A 130 -9.74 0.30 5.37
C LEU A 130 -10.37 1.56 5.97
N ASN A 131 -10.09 1.84 7.24
CA ASN A 131 -10.54 3.06 7.93
C ASN A 131 -9.89 4.33 7.38
N GLN A 132 -8.71 4.23 6.74
CA GLN A 132 -8.04 5.34 6.07
C GLN A 132 -8.43 5.48 4.58
N SER A 133 -9.39 4.67 4.10
CA SER A 133 -9.82 4.68 2.70
C SER A 133 -11.24 5.20 2.53
N ARG A 134 -11.52 5.80 1.38
CA ARG A 134 -12.88 6.28 1.04
C ARG A 134 -13.84 5.13 0.76
N ARG A 135 -13.32 4.02 0.22
CA ARG A 135 -14.06 2.79 -0.07
C ARG A 135 -13.18 1.58 0.21
N ALA A 136 -13.74 0.59 0.88
CA ALA A 136 -13.06 -0.64 1.22
C ALA A 136 -13.71 -1.84 0.54
N TYR A 137 -12.88 -2.80 0.13
CA TYR A 137 -13.29 -4.11 -0.35
C TYR A 137 -12.65 -5.19 0.52
N VAL A 138 -13.41 -6.23 0.81
CA VAL A 138 -13.07 -7.25 1.78
C VAL A 138 -13.32 -8.59 1.12
N ASN A 139 -12.31 -9.47 1.11
CA ASN A 139 -12.48 -10.84 0.65
C ASN A 139 -13.33 -11.65 1.64
N CYS A 140 -14.54 -12.02 1.23
CA CYS A 140 -15.44 -12.80 2.10
C CYS A 140 -15.01 -14.24 2.33
N ASP A 141 -14.02 -14.76 1.59
CA ASP A 141 -13.54 -16.13 1.71
C ASP A 141 -12.45 -16.31 2.78
N ASP A 142 -11.98 -15.22 3.40
CA ASP A 142 -10.95 -15.29 4.44
C ASP A 142 -11.50 -15.82 5.78
N ARG A 143 -10.78 -16.77 6.37
CA ARG A 143 -11.17 -17.47 7.61
C ARG A 143 -11.24 -16.56 8.85
N HIS A 144 -10.60 -15.39 8.79
CA HIS A 144 -10.54 -14.39 9.86
C HIS A 144 -11.48 -13.20 9.59
N LEU A 145 -12.35 -13.27 8.58
CA LEU A 145 -13.33 -12.22 8.25
C LEU A 145 -14.09 -11.72 9.49
N ASP A 146 -14.69 -12.63 10.26
CA ASP A 146 -15.49 -12.26 11.44
C ASP A 146 -14.66 -11.54 12.52
N ALA A 147 -13.38 -11.90 12.66
CA ALA A 147 -12.48 -11.22 13.58
C ALA A 147 -12.08 -9.84 13.03
N PHE A 148 -11.80 -9.75 11.73
CA PHE A 148 -11.42 -8.53 11.04
C PHE A 148 -12.52 -7.48 11.05
N MET A 149 -13.77 -7.88 10.77
CA MET A 149 -14.93 -6.99 10.71
C MET A 149 -15.24 -6.29 12.04
N LYS A 150 -14.68 -6.72 13.17
CA LYS A 150 -14.79 -6.01 14.46
C LYS A 150 -14.07 -4.67 14.48
N TYR A 151 -13.13 -4.45 13.57
CA TYR A 151 -12.29 -3.24 13.49
C TYR A 151 -12.65 -2.32 12.31
N VAL A 152 -13.64 -2.70 11.51
CA VAL A 152 -14.09 -1.99 10.32
C VAL A 152 -15.53 -1.51 10.58
N PRO A 153 -15.83 -0.21 10.40
CA PRO A 153 -17.15 0.37 10.70
C PRO A 153 -18.25 -0.04 9.72
#